data_AF-A0A812S8B1-F1
#
_entry.id   AF-A0A812S8B1-F1
#
_cell.length_a   1.000
_cell.length_b   1.000
_cell.length_c   1.000
_cell.angle_alpha   90.00
_cell.angle_beta   90.00
_cell.angle_gamma   90.00
#
_symmetry.space_group_name_H-M   'P 1'
#
loop_
_entity.id
_entity.type
_entity.pdbx_description
1 polymer ?
#
loop_
_entity_poly.entity_id
_entity_poly.type
_entity_poly.pdbx_seq_one_letter_code
_entity_poly.pdbx_strand_id
1 'polypeptide(L)'
;MAAMAIELEVCQAGKCTQKGAPMLLRDIEEASVGLACVMPSRCLKKCSKGPNCRESTEGSVFKGLKKFSRVEAMLNDIIPGFEMSELQRKVSKLKFAARRAEEAADRMDGINKALSLLGPESSAARKEPNLLAQLLVMRSQELVETHTDMAVQDAQKAVHILPGWAFGQVTLSRALEANGRFGEAMVIMRAAARIGHGVDRKALNKKLAKLQEKAMRKSAQHGDQRRISNTNAAEEVPDIDIFSQ
;
A
#
# COMPACT_ATOMS: atom_id res chain seq x y z
N MET A 1 0.63 20.85 24.87
CA MET A 1 1.85 20.29 24.27
C MET A 1 1.43 19.05 23.50
N ALA A 2 1.69 18.97 22.20
CA ALA A 2 1.43 17.72 21.46
C ALA A 2 2.40 16.67 22.00
N ALA A 3 1.87 15.56 22.53
CA ALA A 3 2.71 14.44 22.91
C ALA A 3 3.51 14.01 21.69
N MET A 4 4.84 13.94 21.81
CA MET A 4 5.69 13.46 20.72
C MET A 4 5.31 12.01 20.44
N ALA A 5 4.98 11.70 19.19
CA ALA A 5 4.70 10.32 18.78
C ALA A 5 5.92 9.45 19.08
N ILE A 6 5.70 8.26 19.63
CA ILE A 6 6.82 7.34 19.91
C ILE A 6 7.45 6.90 18.59
N GLU A 7 8.77 6.97 18.49
CA GLU A 7 9.49 6.51 17.31
C GLU A 7 9.86 5.03 17.45
N LEU A 8 9.40 4.23 16.49
CA LEU A 8 9.65 2.79 16.41
C LEU A 8 10.41 2.44 15.14
N GLU A 9 11.49 1.71 15.29
CA GLU A 9 12.39 1.34 14.20
C GLU A 9 12.36 -0.17 13.93
N VAL A 10 11.90 -0.56 12.74
CA VAL A 10 11.80 -1.98 12.36
C VAL A 10 13.00 -2.38 11.49
N CYS A 11 13.74 -3.38 11.97
CA CYS A 11 14.95 -3.86 11.32
C CYS A 11 14.67 -4.47 9.93
N GLN A 12 15.17 -3.85 8.87
CA GLN A 12 15.04 -4.31 7.47
C GLN A 12 16.29 -5.03 6.93
N ALA A 13 17.19 -5.49 7.80
CA ALA A 13 18.33 -6.30 7.38
C ALA A 13 17.89 -7.65 6.79
N GLY A 14 18.65 -8.21 5.84
CA GLY A 14 18.24 -9.39 5.04
C GLY A 14 17.63 -10.55 5.83
N LYS A 15 18.23 -10.97 6.95
CA LYS A 15 17.69 -12.04 7.81
C LYS A 15 16.34 -11.69 8.47
N CYS A 16 16.10 -10.41 8.77
CA CYS A 16 14.80 -9.94 9.28
C CYS A 16 13.79 -9.79 8.16
N THR A 17 14.21 -9.32 6.98
CA THR A 17 13.37 -9.21 5.78
C THR A 17 12.80 -10.57 5.37
N GLN A 18 13.65 -11.60 5.31
CA GLN A 18 13.26 -13.00 5.07
C GLN A 18 12.27 -13.53 6.11
N LYS A 19 12.21 -12.93 7.31
CA LYS A 19 11.29 -13.29 8.39
C LYS A 19 10.08 -12.36 8.49
N GLY A 20 9.82 -11.55 7.45
CA GLY A 20 8.63 -10.71 7.36
C GLY A 20 8.74 -9.33 8.01
N ALA A 21 9.94 -8.77 8.15
CA ALA A 21 10.11 -7.42 8.69
C ALA A 21 9.37 -6.29 7.92
N PRO A 22 9.24 -6.31 6.58
CA PRO A 22 8.42 -5.32 5.87
C PRO A 22 6.95 -5.36 6.31
N MET A 23 6.42 -6.57 6.54
CA MET A 23 5.04 -6.77 6.99
C MET A 23 4.86 -6.34 8.44
N LEU A 24 5.82 -6.67 9.31
CA LEU A 24 5.81 -6.22 10.70
C LEU A 24 5.77 -4.69 10.81
N LEU A 25 6.48 -3.97 9.95
CA LEU A 25 6.45 -2.52 9.94
C LEU A 25 5.01 -2.00 9.71
N ARG A 26 4.28 -2.59 8.75
CA ARG A 26 2.86 -2.26 8.54
C ARG A 26 1.98 -2.67 9.71
N ASP A 27 2.21 -3.86 10.28
CA ASP A 27 1.44 -4.35 11.42
C ASP A 27 1.52 -3.37 12.61
N ILE A 28 2.72 -2.85 12.91
CA ILE A 28 2.95 -1.89 14.00
C ILE A 28 2.31 -0.53 13.67
N GLU A 29 2.55 -0.01 12.47
CA GLU A 29 2.01 1.29 12.04
C GLU A 29 0.49 1.31 12.17
N GLU A 30 -0.16 0.28 11.63
CA GLU A 30 -1.62 0.19 11.62
C GLU A 30 -2.21 -0.10 13.00
N ALA A 31 -1.55 -0.95 13.81
CA ALA A 31 -2.02 -1.27 15.16
C ALA A 31 -1.85 -0.10 16.13
N SER A 32 -0.85 0.77 15.91
CA SER A 32 -0.62 1.96 16.74
C SER A 32 -1.58 3.11 16.45
N VAL A 33 -2.33 3.07 15.34
CA VAL A 33 -3.32 4.10 14.95
C VAL A 33 -2.77 5.54 15.03
N GLY A 34 -1.50 5.71 14.63
CA GLY A 34 -0.84 7.03 14.62
C GLY A 34 -0.20 7.44 15.96
N LEU A 35 -0.28 6.62 17.00
CA LEU A 35 0.40 6.85 18.28
C LEU A 35 1.92 6.63 18.19
N ALA A 36 2.37 5.92 17.15
CA ALA A 36 3.79 5.71 16.87
C ALA A 36 4.17 6.08 15.43
N CYS A 37 5.33 6.69 15.28
CA CYS A 37 6.00 6.88 14.00
C CYS A 37 6.88 5.65 13.72
N VAL A 38 6.47 4.80 12.78
CA VAL A 38 7.17 3.55 12.48
C VAL A 38 8.06 3.71 11.24
N MET A 39 9.37 3.46 11.40
CA MET A 39 10.37 3.66 10.38
C MET A 39 11.18 2.39 10.09
N PRO A 40 11.65 2.19 8.85
CA PRO A 40 12.59 1.12 8.55
C PRO A 40 13.97 1.48 9.14
N SER A 41 14.65 0.49 9.72
CA SER A 41 15.99 0.68 10.27
C SER A 41 17.00 -0.34 9.73
N ARG A 42 18.28 -0.03 9.94
CA ARG A 42 19.39 -0.94 9.61
C ARG A 42 19.40 -2.14 10.56
N CYS A 43 20.38 -3.02 10.40
CA CYS A 43 20.57 -4.17 11.29
C CYS A 43 20.67 -3.75 12.76
N LEU A 44 19.73 -4.23 13.59
CA LEU A 44 19.73 -4.03 15.05
C LEU A 44 20.62 -5.03 15.81
N LYS A 45 21.60 -5.67 15.12
CA LYS A 45 22.54 -6.68 15.67
C LYS A 45 21.87 -7.90 16.36
N LYS A 46 20.58 -8.16 16.10
CA LYS A 46 19.80 -9.26 16.72
C LYS A 46 18.98 -10.06 15.70
N CYS A 47 19.35 -10.02 14.41
CA CYS A 47 18.53 -10.56 13.32
C CYS A 47 18.31 -12.08 13.36
N SER A 48 19.13 -12.84 14.09
CA SER A 48 18.91 -14.29 14.29
C SER A 48 17.55 -14.60 14.92
N LYS A 49 17.04 -13.71 15.78
CA LYS A 49 15.75 -13.85 16.44
C LYS A 49 14.59 -13.15 15.71
N GLY A 50 14.82 -12.52 14.55
CA GLY A 50 13.89 -11.61 13.88
C GLY A 50 12.50 -12.15 13.48
N PRO A 51 11.58 -11.26 13.06
CA PRO A 51 11.77 -9.81 12.88
C PRO A 51 11.82 -9.05 14.22
N ASN A 52 12.48 -7.88 14.23
CA ASN A 52 12.79 -7.11 15.44
C ASN A 52 12.39 -5.64 15.28
N CYS A 53 12.09 -4.98 16.41
CA CYS A 53 11.79 -3.56 16.51
C CYS A 53 12.62 -2.94 17.64
N ARG A 54 12.96 -1.65 17.51
CA ARG A 54 13.61 -0.84 18.54
C ARG A 54 12.76 0.40 18.80
N GLU A 55 12.60 0.76 20.06
CA GLU A 55 12.14 2.10 20.43
C GLU A 55 13.31 3.09 20.39
N SER A 56 13.17 4.21 19.69
CA SER A 56 14.27 5.16 19.49
C SER A 56 14.68 5.88 20.76
N THR A 57 13.74 6.17 21.66
CA THR A 57 13.98 6.99 22.87
C THR A 57 14.76 6.21 23.93
N GLU A 58 14.26 5.05 24.35
CA GLU A 58 14.90 4.24 25.39
C GLU A 58 15.95 3.27 24.83
N GLY A 59 15.94 3.02 23.52
CA GLY A 59 16.84 2.06 22.88
C GLY A 59 16.46 0.59 23.11
N SER A 60 15.32 0.32 23.74
CA SER A 60 14.77 -1.01 23.99
C SER A 60 14.56 -1.80 22.69
N VAL A 61 15.11 -3.02 22.61
CA VAL A 61 15.04 -3.87 21.40
C VAL A 61 14.16 -5.09 21.63
N PHE A 62 13.02 -5.10 20.95
CA PHE A 62 12.02 -6.16 20.93
C PHE A 62 12.33 -7.18 19.83
N LYS A 63 12.41 -8.46 20.22
CA LYS A 63 12.93 -9.53 19.37
C LYS A 63 11.86 -10.57 19.08
N GLY A 64 11.88 -11.12 17.86
CA GLY A 64 11.03 -12.27 17.50
C GLY A 64 9.55 -11.97 17.48
N LEU A 65 9.19 -10.84 16.87
CA LEU A 65 7.81 -10.37 16.70
C LEU A 65 7.07 -11.16 15.61
N LYS A 66 6.99 -12.48 15.79
CA LYS A 66 6.38 -13.43 14.85
C LYS A 66 4.91 -13.73 15.13
N LYS A 67 4.41 -13.32 16.29
CA LYS A 67 3.02 -13.51 16.73
C LYS A 67 2.42 -12.15 17.03
N PHE A 68 1.16 -11.95 16.64
CA PHE A 68 0.45 -10.69 16.88
C PHE A 68 0.43 -10.33 18.38
N SER A 69 0.21 -11.29 19.28
CA SER A 69 0.22 -11.05 20.73
C SER A 69 1.53 -10.46 21.26
N ARG A 70 2.67 -10.75 20.61
CA ARG A 70 3.96 -10.13 20.98
C ARG A 70 4.08 -8.71 20.47
N VAL A 71 3.49 -8.40 19.31
CA VAL A 71 3.43 -7.03 18.78
C VAL A 71 2.53 -6.18 19.67
N GLU A 72 1.37 -6.71 20.03
CA GLU A 72 0.43 -6.04 20.92
C GLU A 72 1.02 -5.80 22.32
N ALA A 73 1.64 -6.82 22.93
CA ALA A 73 2.31 -6.65 24.22
C ALA A 73 3.43 -5.60 24.16
N MET A 74 4.18 -5.56 23.06
CA MET A 74 5.20 -4.53 22.83
C MET A 74 4.58 -3.13 22.73
N LEU A 75 3.49 -2.96 21.98
CA LEU A 75 2.83 -1.66 21.85
C LEU A 75 2.29 -1.18 23.21
N ASN A 76 1.70 -2.08 24.00
CA ASN A 76 1.20 -1.79 25.33
C ASN A 76 2.32 -1.40 26.33
N ASP A 77 3.52 -1.96 26.17
CA ASP A 77 4.69 -1.67 27.00
C ASP A 77 5.27 -0.27 26.69
N ILE A 78 5.30 0.09 25.41
CA ILE A 78 6.00 1.29 24.93
C ILE A 78 5.11 2.53 24.86
N ILE A 79 3.85 2.37 24.44
CA ILE A 79 2.96 3.50 24.14
C ILE A 79 2.06 3.75 25.35
N PRO A 80 2.24 4.87 26.08
CA PRO A 80 1.41 5.17 27.25
C PRO A 80 -0.07 5.30 26.86
N GLY A 81 -0.94 4.59 27.58
CA GLY A 81 -2.39 4.60 27.31
C GLY A 81 -2.80 3.86 26.03
N PHE A 82 -1.92 3.01 25.48
CA PHE A 82 -2.28 2.17 24.36
C PHE A 82 -3.37 1.17 24.76
N GLU A 83 -4.53 1.30 24.11
CA GLU A 83 -5.63 0.36 24.25
C GLU A 83 -6.15 -0.02 22.86
N MET A 84 -6.54 -1.29 22.73
CA MET A 84 -7.11 -1.83 21.50
C MET A 84 -8.44 -2.49 21.82
N SER A 85 -9.50 -2.04 21.15
CA SER A 85 -10.83 -2.63 21.29
C SER A 85 -10.82 -4.11 20.87
N GLU A 86 -11.79 -4.88 21.34
CA GLU A 86 -11.90 -6.30 20.97
C GLU A 86 -12.01 -6.48 19.44
N LEU A 87 -12.75 -5.59 18.77
CA LEU A 87 -12.89 -5.59 17.32
C LEU A 87 -11.54 -5.31 16.63
N GLN A 88 -10.85 -4.24 17.03
CA GLN A 88 -9.53 -3.89 16.49
C GLN A 88 -8.53 -5.02 16.68
N ARG A 89 -8.56 -5.71 17.82
CA ARG A 89 -7.69 -6.87 18.11
C ARG A 89 -7.97 -8.05 17.20
N LYS A 90 -9.25 -8.41 17.03
CA LYS A 90 -9.67 -9.50 16.11
C LYS A 90 -9.26 -9.21 14.67
N VAL A 91 -9.58 -8.01 14.18
CA VAL A 91 -9.22 -7.57 12.83
C VAL A 91 -7.71 -7.54 12.65
N SER A 92 -6.97 -6.95 13.59
CA SER A 92 -5.49 -6.87 13.50
C SER A 92 -4.83 -8.24 13.51
N LYS A 93 -5.36 -9.20 14.28
CA LYS A 93 -4.90 -10.59 14.25
C LYS A 93 -5.13 -11.25 12.90
N LEU A 94 -6.29 -11.02 12.26
CA LEU A 94 -6.58 -11.53 10.92
C LEU A 94 -5.67 -10.90 9.86
N LYS A 95 -5.47 -9.58 9.87
CA LYS A 95 -4.51 -8.91 8.97
C LYS A 95 -3.10 -9.47 9.12
N PHE A 96 -2.65 -9.64 10.37
CA PHE A 96 -1.33 -10.18 10.70
C PHE A 96 -1.14 -11.58 10.11
N ALA A 97 -2.16 -12.44 10.24
CA ALA A 97 -2.16 -13.79 9.68
C ALA A 97 -2.20 -13.77 8.14
N ALA A 98 -3.12 -13.00 7.55
CA ALA A 98 -3.30 -12.88 6.11
C ALA A 98 -2.01 -12.42 5.40
N ARG A 99 -1.29 -11.43 5.94
CA ARG A 99 0.01 -11.00 5.35
C ARG A 99 1.03 -12.13 5.23
N ARG A 100 0.97 -13.10 6.14
CA ARG A 100 1.95 -14.18 6.27
C ARG A 100 1.48 -15.50 5.67
N ALA A 101 0.28 -15.57 5.11
CA ALA A 101 -0.19 -16.79 4.45
C ALA A 101 0.49 -16.92 3.07
N GLU A 102 0.92 -18.14 2.77
CA GLU A 102 1.67 -18.45 1.54
C GLU A 102 0.75 -18.38 0.31
N GLU A 103 -0.44 -18.94 0.43
CA GLU A 103 -1.42 -19.01 -0.65
C GLU A 103 -2.28 -17.75 -0.75
N ALA A 104 -2.48 -17.26 -1.98
CA ALA A 104 -3.32 -16.08 -2.23
C ALA A 104 -4.76 -16.26 -1.77
N ALA A 105 -5.29 -17.49 -1.87
CA ALA A 105 -6.63 -17.82 -1.40
C ALA A 105 -6.76 -17.63 0.12
N ASP A 106 -5.77 -18.07 0.89
CA ASP A 106 -5.76 -17.92 2.36
C ASP A 106 -5.62 -16.44 2.76
N ARG A 107 -4.83 -15.66 2.02
CA ARG A 107 -4.72 -14.21 2.23
C ARG A 107 -6.06 -13.53 2.02
N MET A 108 -6.72 -13.83 0.90
CA MET A 108 -8.02 -13.26 0.55
C MET A 108 -9.12 -13.69 1.53
N ASP A 109 -9.15 -14.95 1.94
CA ASP A 109 -10.09 -15.45 2.95
C ASP A 109 -9.91 -14.72 4.29
N GLY A 110 -8.67 -14.55 4.75
CA GLY A 110 -8.38 -13.77 5.96
C GLY A 110 -8.83 -12.31 5.88
N ILE A 111 -8.63 -11.67 4.71
CA ILE A 111 -9.09 -10.30 4.45
C ILE A 111 -10.62 -10.22 4.46
N ASN A 112 -11.31 -11.16 3.79
CA ASN A 112 -12.76 -11.19 3.72
C ASN A 112 -13.39 -11.46 5.09
N LYS A 113 -12.83 -12.38 5.88
CA LYS A 113 -13.25 -12.60 7.28
C LYS A 113 -13.12 -11.33 8.11
N ALA A 114 -12.03 -10.57 7.95
CA ALA A 114 -11.84 -9.32 8.66
C ALA A 114 -12.82 -8.23 8.22
N LEU A 115 -13.11 -8.12 6.92
CA LEU A 115 -14.12 -7.19 6.40
C LEU A 115 -15.52 -7.54 6.93
N SER A 116 -15.88 -8.82 6.98
CA SER A 116 -17.15 -9.27 7.55
C SER A 116 -17.32 -8.89 9.02
N LEU A 117 -16.24 -8.85 9.81
CA LEU A 117 -16.29 -8.39 11.21
C LEU A 117 -16.62 -6.89 11.33
N LEU A 118 -16.28 -6.07 10.33
CA LEU A 118 -16.63 -4.64 10.32
C LEU A 118 -18.09 -4.40 9.90
N GLY A 119 -18.74 -5.39 9.30
CA GLY A 119 -20.08 -5.29 8.74
C GLY A 119 -20.11 -4.53 7.41
N PRO A 120 -21.27 -3.99 7.01
CA PRO A 120 -21.43 -3.28 5.74
C PRO A 120 -20.45 -2.10 5.60
N GLU A 121 -19.87 -1.94 4.41
CA GLU A 121 -18.83 -0.94 4.11
C GLU A 121 -19.25 0.49 4.53
N SER A 122 -20.50 0.88 4.28
CA SER A 122 -21.03 2.20 4.63
C SER A 122 -21.08 2.45 6.14
N SER A 123 -21.31 1.40 6.95
CA SER A 123 -21.26 1.48 8.41
C SER A 123 -19.81 1.47 8.90
N ALA A 124 -18.98 0.59 8.35
CA ALA A 124 -17.57 0.47 8.68
C ALA A 124 -16.81 1.78 8.41
N ALA A 125 -17.10 2.47 7.30
CA ALA A 125 -16.50 3.77 6.98
C ALA A 125 -16.78 4.86 8.01
N ARG A 126 -17.90 4.76 8.75
CA ARG A 126 -18.25 5.73 9.81
C ARG A 126 -17.67 5.34 11.18
N LYS A 127 -17.70 4.05 11.52
CA LYS A 127 -17.32 3.56 12.86
C LYS A 127 -15.83 3.24 12.98
N GLU A 128 -15.27 2.63 11.95
CA GLU A 128 -13.91 2.09 11.93
C GLU A 128 -13.20 2.44 10.60
N PRO A 129 -13.12 3.74 10.22
CA PRO A 129 -12.55 4.17 8.94
C PRO A 129 -11.13 3.67 8.73
N ASN A 130 -10.33 3.64 9.81
CA ASN A 130 -8.95 3.16 9.76
C ASN A 130 -8.86 1.67 9.39
N LEU A 131 -9.64 0.82 10.06
CA LEU A 131 -9.63 -0.63 9.79
C LEU A 131 -10.15 -0.93 8.38
N LEU A 132 -11.22 -0.24 7.96
CA LEU A 132 -11.78 -0.42 6.63
C LEU A 132 -10.76 -0.05 5.55
N ALA A 133 -10.16 1.14 5.62
CA ALA A 133 -9.18 1.58 4.64
C ALA A 133 -7.97 0.64 4.56
N GLN A 134 -7.50 0.13 5.70
CA GLN A 134 -6.40 -0.84 5.74
C GLN A 134 -6.76 -2.16 5.07
N LEU A 135 -7.96 -2.70 5.32
CA LEU A 135 -8.41 -3.95 4.69
C LEU A 135 -8.65 -3.79 3.18
N LEU A 136 -9.19 -2.64 2.75
CA LEU A 136 -9.33 -2.33 1.32
C LEU A 136 -7.96 -2.25 0.63
N VAL A 137 -6.96 -1.66 1.26
CA VAL A 137 -5.57 -1.69 0.75
C VAL A 137 -5.03 -3.11 0.63
N MET A 138 -5.24 -3.95 1.64
CA MET A 138 -4.81 -5.35 1.58
C MET A 138 -5.52 -6.10 0.44
N ARG A 139 -6.83 -5.93 0.29
CA ARG A 139 -7.61 -6.57 -0.78
C ARG A 139 -7.16 -6.11 -2.17
N SER A 140 -6.93 -4.81 -2.34
CA SER A 140 -6.37 -4.22 -3.55
C SER A 140 -5.04 -4.86 -3.96
N GLN A 141 -4.15 -5.11 -2.97
CA GLN A 141 -2.86 -5.74 -3.23
C GLN A 141 -2.98 -7.18 -3.75
N GLU A 142 -3.95 -7.95 -3.26
CA GLU A 142 -4.20 -9.31 -3.76
C GLU A 142 -4.87 -9.32 -5.14
N LEU A 143 -5.69 -8.31 -5.45
CA LEU A 143 -6.40 -8.20 -6.72
C LEU A 143 -5.53 -7.65 -7.86
N VAL A 144 -4.38 -7.04 -7.55
CA VAL A 144 -3.62 -6.23 -8.52
C VAL A 144 -3.16 -7.00 -9.77
N GLU A 145 -2.94 -8.31 -9.67
CA GLU A 145 -2.49 -9.13 -10.80
C GLU A 145 -3.66 -9.80 -11.55
N THR A 146 -4.83 -9.91 -10.94
CA THR A 146 -5.96 -10.72 -11.47
C THR A 146 -7.20 -9.90 -11.83
N HIS A 147 -7.47 -8.83 -11.09
CA HIS A 147 -8.67 -8.01 -11.21
C HIS A 147 -8.32 -6.52 -11.01
N THR A 148 -7.52 -5.98 -11.94
CA THR A 148 -6.94 -4.63 -11.79
C THR A 148 -7.97 -3.53 -11.56
N ASP A 149 -9.16 -3.61 -12.17
CA ASP A 149 -10.21 -2.60 -11.98
C ASP A 149 -10.75 -2.62 -10.53
N MET A 150 -10.98 -3.79 -9.97
CA MET A 150 -11.39 -3.93 -8.56
C MET A 150 -10.28 -3.48 -7.61
N ALA A 151 -9.03 -3.78 -7.93
CA ALA A 151 -7.87 -3.31 -7.17
C ALA A 151 -7.81 -1.76 -7.14
N VAL A 152 -8.09 -1.10 -8.26
CA VAL A 152 -8.15 0.37 -8.34
C VAL A 152 -9.30 0.89 -7.48
N GLN A 153 -10.50 0.32 -7.59
CA GLN A 153 -11.67 0.75 -6.81
C GLN A 153 -11.41 0.66 -5.30
N ASP A 154 -10.87 -0.46 -4.81
CA ASP A 154 -10.57 -0.64 -3.39
C ASP A 154 -9.53 0.36 -2.89
N ALA A 155 -8.44 0.57 -3.65
CA ALA A 155 -7.41 1.52 -3.26
C ALA A 155 -7.90 2.97 -3.33
N GLN A 156 -8.75 3.33 -4.29
CA GLN A 156 -9.39 4.64 -4.36
C GLN A 156 -10.26 4.91 -3.14
N LYS A 157 -11.11 3.95 -2.77
CA LYS A 157 -11.94 4.03 -1.55
C LYS A 157 -11.08 4.19 -0.30
N ALA A 158 -10.02 3.40 -0.16
CA ALA A 158 -9.11 3.51 0.99
C ALA A 158 -8.45 4.89 1.08
N VAL A 159 -7.99 5.44 -0.04
CA VAL A 159 -7.41 6.80 -0.12
C VAL A 159 -8.47 7.87 0.15
N HIS A 160 -9.72 7.67 -0.27
CA HIS A 160 -10.80 8.60 0.04
C HIS A 160 -11.10 8.64 1.55
N ILE A 161 -11.10 7.48 2.21
CA ILE A 161 -11.31 7.37 3.67
C ILE A 161 -10.11 7.96 4.43
N LEU A 162 -8.89 7.66 4.02
CA LEU A 162 -7.65 8.12 4.65
C LEU A 162 -6.71 8.85 3.66
N PRO A 163 -7.01 10.10 3.30
CA PRO A 163 -6.22 10.82 2.28
C PRO A 163 -4.78 11.09 2.71
N GLY A 164 -4.52 11.20 4.01
CA GLY A 164 -3.20 11.42 4.61
C GLY A 164 -2.36 10.16 4.80
N TRP A 165 -2.84 8.98 4.41
CA TRP A 165 -2.11 7.73 4.60
C TRP A 165 -1.24 7.37 3.39
N ALA A 166 0.07 7.57 3.52
CA ALA A 166 1.02 7.40 2.41
C ALA A 166 0.99 6.00 1.79
N PHE A 167 0.82 4.94 2.60
CA PHE A 167 0.79 3.57 2.08
C PHE A 167 -0.46 3.28 1.25
N GLY A 168 -1.60 3.88 1.59
CA GLY A 168 -2.82 3.84 0.77
C GLY A 168 -2.58 4.48 -0.61
N GLN A 169 -1.93 5.65 -0.64
CA GLN A 169 -1.55 6.31 -1.89
C GLN A 169 -0.59 5.45 -2.73
N VAL A 170 0.44 4.84 -2.11
CA VAL A 170 1.35 3.92 -2.81
C VAL A 170 0.59 2.73 -3.41
N THR A 171 -0.39 2.19 -2.68
CA THR A 171 -1.20 1.06 -3.16
C THR A 171 -2.08 1.46 -4.34
N LEU A 172 -2.74 2.61 -4.27
CA LEU A 172 -3.52 3.16 -5.40
C LEU A 172 -2.63 3.39 -6.63
N SER A 173 -1.45 3.97 -6.45
CA SER A 173 -0.50 4.15 -7.57
C SER A 173 -0.12 2.82 -8.23
N ARG A 174 0.11 1.76 -7.44
CA ARG A 174 0.41 0.41 -7.96
C ARG A 174 -0.79 -0.19 -8.71
N ALA A 175 -1.99 -0.06 -8.19
CA ALA A 175 -3.20 -0.54 -8.85
C ALA A 175 -3.42 0.18 -10.19
N LEU A 176 -3.25 1.51 -10.22
CA LEU A 176 -3.33 2.31 -11.44
C LEU A 176 -2.24 1.93 -12.45
N GLU A 177 -1.01 1.66 -11.99
CA GLU A 177 0.07 1.18 -12.85
C GLU A 177 -0.28 -0.17 -13.49
N ALA A 178 -0.79 -1.13 -12.70
CA ALA A 178 -1.20 -2.43 -13.20
C ALA A 178 -2.37 -2.34 -14.18
N ASN A 179 -3.29 -1.40 -13.96
CA ASN A 179 -4.38 -1.05 -14.88
C ASN A 179 -3.91 -0.20 -16.09
N GLY A 180 -2.60 0.04 -16.25
CA GLY A 180 -2.03 0.77 -17.39
C GLY A 180 -2.26 2.30 -17.37
N ARG A 181 -2.78 2.86 -16.28
CA ARG A 181 -3.06 4.29 -16.06
C ARG A 181 -1.84 5.02 -15.48
N PHE A 182 -0.73 4.99 -16.22
CA PHE A 182 0.58 5.46 -15.74
C PHE A 182 0.61 6.93 -15.33
N GLY A 183 -0.09 7.82 -16.05
CA GLY A 183 -0.13 9.24 -15.73
C GLY A 183 -0.77 9.52 -14.37
N GLU A 184 -1.90 8.88 -14.08
CA GLU A 184 -2.56 8.98 -12.78
C GLU A 184 -1.73 8.33 -11.66
N ALA A 185 -1.14 7.15 -11.94
CA ALA A 185 -0.24 6.48 -11.01
C ALA A 185 0.90 7.40 -10.56
N MET A 186 1.48 8.21 -11.46
CA MET A 186 2.53 9.17 -11.12
C MET A 186 2.04 10.30 -10.20
N VAL A 187 0.85 10.86 -10.47
CA VAL A 187 0.26 11.93 -9.66
C VAL A 187 0.03 11.44 -8.23
N ILE A 188 -0.56 10.26 -8.09
CA ILE A 188 -0.80 9.63 -6.79
C ILE A 188 0.52 9.31 -6.08
N MET A 189 1.54 8.81 -6.80
CA MET A 189 2.85 8.54 -6.21
C MET A 189 3.51 9.81 -5.67
N ARG A 190 3.38 10.96 -6.37
CA ARG A 190 3.86 12.25 -5.86
C ARG A 190 3.11 12.68 -4.60
N ALA A 191 1.81 12.40 -4.50
CA ALA A 191 1.04 12.66 -3.29
C ALA A 191 1.59 11.84 -2.11
N ALA A 192 1.87 10.55 -2.30
CA ALA A 192 2.50 9.70 -1.30
C ALA A 192 3.86 10.25 -0.83
N ALA A 193 4.69 10.75 -1.75
CA ALA A 193 6.00 11.34 -1.45
C ALA A 193 5.89 12.60 -0.57
N ARG A 194 4.83 13.40 -0.76
CA ARG A 194 4.58 14.64 -0.01
C ARG A 194 4.14 14.38 1.44
N ILE A 195 3.42 13.28 1.69
CA ILE A 195 3.01 12.89 3.06
C ILE A 195 4.24 12.57 3.93
N GLY A 196 5.30 12.02 3.34
CA GLY A 196 6.65 12.00 3.91
C GLY A 196 6.94 10.95 4.99
N HIS A 197 5.93 10.47 5.73
CA HIS A 197 6.05 9.44 6.76
C HIS A 197 5.43 8.09 6.32
N GLY A 198 5.86 7.00 6.95
CA GLY A 198 5.33 5.66 6.68
C GLY A 198 5.74 5.04 5.34
N VAL A 199 6.64 5.64 4.54
CA VAL A 199 7.10 5.09 3.25
C VAL A 199 8.60 5.32 3.03
N ASP A 200 9.26 4.40 2.31
CA ASP A 200 10.65 4.60 1.89
C ASP A 200 10.69 5.60 0.71
N ARG A 201 11.02 6.86 1.03
CA ARG A 201 11.11 7.95 0.06
C ARG A 201 12.09 7.66 -1.08
N LYS A 202 13.20 6.97 -0.82
CA LYS A 202 14.20 6.65 -1.84
C LYS A 202 13.66 5.61 -2.82
N ALA A 203 13.03 4.55 -2.31
CA ALA A 203 12.37 3.55 -3.13
C ALA A 203 11.22 4.16 -3.95
N LEU A 204 10.46 5.07 -3.34
CA LEU A 204 9.33 5.76 -3.95
C LEU A 204 9.77 6.67 -5.11
N ASN A 205 10.82 7.48 -4.91
CA ASN A 205 11.39 8.32 -5.97
C ASN A 205 11.91 7.48 -7.15
N LYS A 206 12.57 6.35 -6.88
CA LYS A 206 13.01 5.41 -7.93
C LYS A 206 11.83 4.86 -8.73
N LYS A 207 10.72 4.55 -8.07
CA LYS A 207 9.51 4.03 -8.71
C LYS A 207 8.83 5.11 -9.56
N LEU A 208 8.80 6.35 -9.08
CA LEU A 208 8.27 7.50 -9.81
C LEU A 208 9.01 7.74 -11.14
N ALA A 209 10.35 7.65 -11.15
CA ALA A 209 11.13 7.75 -12.37
C ALA A 209 10.75 6.67 -13.42
N LYS A 210 10.54 5.42 -12.96
CA LYS A 210 10.08 4.33 -13.85
C LYS A 210 8.68 4.55 -14.39
N LEU A 211 7.76 5.08 -13.57
CA LEU A 211 6.41 5.42 -14.03
C LEU A 211 6.43 6.52 -15.10
N GLN A 212 7.31 7.50 -14.96
CA GLN A 212 7.52 8.56 -15.96
C GLN A 212 7.97 7.99 -17.31
N GLU A 213 8.95 7.09 -17.30
CA GLU A 213 9.42 6.40 -18.50
C GLU A 213 8.28 5.62 -19.18
N LYS A 214 7.48 4.88 -18.41
CA LYS A 214 6.32 4.13 -18.92
C LYS A 214 5.25 5.05 -19.52
N ALA A 215 4.94 6.16 -18.87
CA ALA A 215 3.96 7.14 -19.36
C ALA A 215 4.41 7.78 -20.69
N MET A 216 5.70 8.11 -20.82
CA MET A 216 6.27 8.65 -22.06
C MET A 216 6.20 7.63 -23.20
N ARG A 217 6.59 6.37 -22.94
CA ARG A 217 6.51 5.29 -23.94
C ARG A 217 5.09 5.05 -24.44
N LYS A 218 4.11 5.00 -23.54
CA LYS A 218 2.70 4.82 -23.92
C LYS A 218 2.19 5.97 -24.80
N SER A 219 2.62 7.19 -24.50
CA SER A 219 2.26 8.40 -25.26
C SER A 219 2.89 8.39 -26.66
N ALA A 220 4.16 7.98 -26.79
CA ALA A 220 4.84 7.85 -28.08
C ALA A 220 4.17 6.80 -28.97
N GLN A 221 3.80 5.63 -28.42
CA GLN A 221 3.09 4.59 -29.15
C GLN A 221 1.72 5.06 -29.66
N HIS A 222 0.97 5.81 -28.86
CA HIS A 222 -0.31 6.39 -29.31
C HIS A 222 -0.13 7.50 -30.36
N GLY A 223 0.99 8.23 -30.32
CA GLY A 223 1.34 9.25 -31.31
C GLY A 223 1.64 8.65 -32.68
N ASP A 224 2.42 7.56 -32.73
CA ASP A 224 2.71 6.84 -33.99
C ASP A 224 1.45 6.18 -34.58
N GLN A 225 0.58 5.61 -33.74
CA GLN A 225 -0.63 4.94 -34.21
C GLN A 225 -1.67 5.91 -34.81
N ARG A 226 -1.76 7.14 -34.28
CA ARG A 226 -2.54 8.23 -34.90
C ARG A 226 -1.94 8.72 -36.20
N ARG A 227 -0.60 8.70 -36.33
CA ARG A 227 0.09 9.12 -37.55
C ARG A 227 -0.12 8.13 -38.68
N ILE A 228 -0.07 6.82 -38.39
CA ILE A 228 -0.33 5.72 -39.36
C ILE A 228 -1.80 5.70 -39.81
N SER A 229 -2.75 5.91 -38.89
CA SER A 229 -4.19 5.94 -39.25
C SER A 229 -4.55 7.18 -40.09
N ASN A 230 -3.90 8.33 -39.86
CA ASN A 230 -4.10 9.51 -40.69
C ASN A 230 -3.44 9.42 -42.08
N THR A 231 -2.34 8.66 -42.25
CA THR A 231 -1.76 8.43 -43.58
C THR A 231 -2.59 7.48 -44.43
N ASN A 232 -3.23 6.47 -43.83
CA ASN A 232 -4.07 5.52 -44.57
C ASN A 232 -5.43 6.10 -44.98
N ALA A 233 -5.92 7.15 -44.30
CA ALA A 233 -7.16 7.82 -44.66
C ALA A 233 -7.00 8.84 -45.82
N ALA A 234 -5.76 9.12 -46.26
CA ALA A 234 -5.47 10.07 -47.33
C ALA A 234 -5.31 9.43 -48.71
N GLU A 235 -5.40 8.09 -48.83
CA GLU A 235 -5.23 7.35 -50.10
C GLU A 235 -6.54 6.88 -50.76
N GLU A 236 -7.72 7.12 -50.17
CA GLU A 236 -9.01 6.89 -50.83
C GLU A 236 -9.58 8.19 -51.39
N VAL A 237 -8.97 8.70 -52.47
CA VAL A 237 -9.66 9.63 -53.38
C VAL A 237 -10.24 8.78 -54.52
N PRO A 238 -11.57 8.61 -54.62
CA PRO A 238 -12.14 7.97 -55.80
C PRO A 238 -11.91 8.88 -57.01
N ASP A 239 -11.31 8.31 -58.06
CA ASP A 239 -11.28 8.88 -59.40
C ASP A 239 -12.72 9.16 -59.83
N ILE A 240 -13.12 10.43 -59.77
CA ILE A 240 -14.35 10.89 -60.40
C ILE A 240 -13.97 11.22 -61.84
N ASP A 241 -14.16 10.23 -62.71
CA ASP A 241 -14.25 10.38 -64.15
C ASP A 241 -15.35 11.39 -64.49
N ILE A 242 -14.96 12.62 -64.85
CA ILE A 242 -15.87 13.58 -65.48
C ILE A 242 -15.62 13.53 -66.98
N PHE A 243 -16.33 12.61 -67.64
CA PHE A 243 -16.53 12.61 -69.08
C PHE A 243 -17.55 13.68 -69.49
N SER A 244 -17.13 14.53 -70.43
CA SER A 244 -17.88 15.07 -71.57
C SER A 244 -19.24 15.76 -71.37
N GLN A 245 -19.29 17.05 -71.71
CA GLN A 245 -19.86 17.55 -72.96
C GLN A 245 -19.42 18.99 -73.24
#